data_AF-A0A2Z5END5-F1
#
_entry.id   AF-A0A2Z5END5-F1
#
_cell.length_a   1.000
_cell.length_b   1.000
_cell.length_c   1.000
_cell.angle_alpha   90.00
_cell.angle_beta   90.00
_cell.angle_gamma   90.00
#
_symmetry.space_group_name_H-M   'P 1'
#
loop_
_entity.id
_entity.type
_entity.pdbx_description
1 polymer ?
#
loop_
_entity_poly.entity_id
_entity_poly.type
_entity_poly.pdbx_seq_one_letter_code
_entity_poly.pdbx_strand_id
1 'polypeptide(L)' 'VLTEPVDLIIGPSHLKGLAREADVPLVRFGFPVFDRHHLHRYPIIGYAGALNLLTWIVNTVLDELDRKAPDYALDIIR' A
#
# COMPACT_ATOMS: atom_id res chain seq x y z
N VAL A 1 -16.32 9.63 -12.29
CA VAL A 1 -14.97 10.09 -12.69
C VAL A 1 -14.28 10.53 -11.42
N LEU A 2 -13.12 9.95 -11.08
CA LEU A 2 -12.32 10.42 -9.95
C LEU A 2 -11.77 11.79 -10.33
N THR A 3 -12.10 12.82 -9.55
CA THR A 3 -11.80 14.22 -9.91
C THR A 3 -10.37 14.62 -9.54
N GLU A 4 -9.82 14.02 -8.50
CA GLU A 4 -8.49 14.32 -7.97
C GLU A 4 -7.74 13.00 -7.77
N PRO A 5 -6.77 12.68 -8.65
CA PRO A 5 -6.00 11.44 -8.54
C PRO A 5 -5.06 11.51 -7.32
N VAL A 6 -4.86 10.35 -6.68
CA VAL A 6 -3.98 10.18 -5.52
C VAL A 6 -2.98 9.07 -5.79
N ASP A 7 -1.79 9.15 -5.20
CA ASP A 7 -0.73 8.16 -5.43
C ASP A 7 -0.92 6.87 -4.62
N LEU A 8 -1.60 6.98 -3.47
CA LEU A 8 -1.73 5.88 -2.50
C LEU A 8 -3.05 5.97 -1.74
N ILE A 9 -3.68 4.82 -1.50
CA ILE A 9 -4.83 4.70 -0.59
C ILE A 9 -4.36 3.97 0.67
N ILE A 10 -4.72 4.49 1.84
CA ILE A 10 -4.45 3.86 3.14
C ILE A 10 -5.78 3.55 3.81
N GLY A 11 -6.04 2.28 4.13
CA GLY A 11 -7.28 1.92 4.84
C GLY A 11 -7.61 0.43 4.90
N PRO A 12 -8.85 0.08 5.29
CA PRO A 12 -9.29 -1.31 5.48
C PRO A 12 -9.61 -2.01 4.15
N SER A 13 -9.87 -3.32 4.20
CA SER A 13 -10.13 -4.15 3.00
C SER A 13 -11.33 -3.71 2.16
N HIS A 14 -12.25 -2.91 2.72
CA HIS A 14 -13.39 -2.36 1.98
C HIS A 14 -12.97 -1.46 0.81
N LEU A 15 -11.82 -0.80 0.90
CA LEU A 15 -11.33 0.10 -0.15
C LEU A 15 -10.73 -0.64 -1.35
N LYS A 16 -10.67 -1.99 -1.33
CA LYS A 16 -10.14 -2.79 -2.43
C LYS A 16 -10.89 -2.55 -3.76
N GLY A 17 -12.21 -2.37 -3.69
CA GLY A 17 -13.02 -2.07 -4.88
C GLY A 17 -12.61 -0.75 -5.53
N LEU A 18 -12.54 0.30 -4.71
CA LEU A 18 -12.12 1.63 -5.14
C LEU A 18 -10.68 1.65 -5.66
N ALA A 19 -9.76 0.98 -4.96
CA ALA A 19 -8.36 0.89 -5.37
C ALA A 19 -8.20 0.25 -6.76
N ARG A 20 -9.02 -0.75 -7.08
CA ARG A 20 -9.03 -1.38 -8.41
C ARG A 20 -9.62 -0.46 -9.48
N GLU A 21 -10.68 0.28 -9.16
CA GLU A 21 -11.30 1.22 -10.11
C GLU A 21 -10.43 2.45 -10.37
N ALA A 22 -9.66 2.89 -9.37
CA ALA A 22 -8.78 4.04 -9.45
C ALA A 22 -7.39 3.72 -10.04
N ASP A 23 -7.03 2.44 -10.15
CA ASP A 23 -5.66 1.98 -10.45
C ASP A 23 -4.60 2.57 -9.49
N VAL A 24 -4.95 2.61 -8.20
CA VAL A 24 -4.08 3.15 -7.14
C VAL A 24 -3.77 2.04 -6.12
N PRO A 25 -2.50 1.89 -5.70
CA PRO A 25 -2.14 0.90 -4.69
C PRO A 25 -2.80 1.16 -3.33
N LEU A 26 -3.20 0.07 -2.65
CA LEU A 26 -3.85 0.10 -1.34
C LEU A 26 -2.93 -0.46 -0.25
N VAL A 27 -2.50 0.40 0.67
CA VAL A 27 -1.85 0.01 1.93
C VAL A 27 -2.94 -0.34 2.94
N ARG A 28 -2.93 -1.60 3.37
CA ARG A 28 -3.91 -2.12 4.32
C ARG A 28 -3.54 -1.69 5.73
N PHE A 29 -4.29 -0.77 6.28
CA PHE A 29 -4.06 -0.21 7.61
C PHE A 29 -5.40 0.10 8.28
N GLY A 30 -5.55 -0.29 9.54
CA GLY A 30 -6.80 -0.17 10.29
C GLY A 30 -7.61 -1.48 10.34
N PHE A 31 -8.93 -1.36 10.48
CA PHE A 31 -9.84 -2.49 10.68
C PHE A 31 -11.12 -2.30 9.84
N PRO A 32 -11.70 -3.37 9.27
CA PRO A 32 -11.22 -4.76 9.23
C PRO A 32 -10.28 -5.04 8.04
N VAL A 33 -9.35 -5.97 8.24
CA VAL A 33 -8.49 -6.51 7.18
C VAL A 33 -8.79 -8.00 6.98
N PHE A 34 -9.59 -8.32 5.96
CA PHE A 34 -10.05 -9.69 5.68
C PHE A 34 -9.20 -10.43 4.65
N ASP A 35 -8.58 -9.70 3.72
CA ASP A 35 -7.91 -10.28 2.55
C ASP A 35 -6.40 -10.50 2.75
N ARG A 36 -5.90 -10.29 3.97
CA ARG A 36 -4.52 -10.54 4.38
C ARG A 36 -4.50 -11.13 5.78
N HIS A 37 -3.74 -12.21 5.93
CA HIS A 37 -3.63 -12.92 7.19
C HIS A 37 -2.55 -12.29 8.09
N HIS A 38 -2.76 -12.38 9.41
CA HIS A 38 -1.78 -12.03 10.45
C HIS A 38 -1.32 -10.56 10.55
N LEU A 39 -1.85 -9.64 9.74
CA LEU A 39 -1.52 -8.22 9.86
C LEU A 39 -1.87 -7.62 11.23
N HIS A 40 -2.89 -8.16 11.91
CA HIS A 40 -3.28 -7.74 13.26
C HIS A 40 -2.22 -8.03 14.34
N ARG A 41 -1.22 -8.87 14.06
CA ARG A 41 -0.15 -9.19 15.03
C ARG A 41 0.91 -8.10 15.13
N TYR A 42 1.04 -7.28 14.09
CA TYR A 42 2.01 -6.21 14.06
C TYR A 42 1.47 -5.00 14.82
N PRO A 43 2.26 -4.37 15.69
CA PRO A 43 1.83 -3.17 16.38
C PRO A 43 1.58 -2.06 15.35
N ILE A 44 0.53 -1.29 15.61
CA ILE A 44 0.12 -0.12 14.82
C ILE A 44 0.45 1.20 15.55
N ILE A 45 0.62 1.13 16.87
CA ILE A 45 0.80 2.29 17.75
C ILE A 45 2.25 2.35 18.26
N GLY A 46 2.74 3.56 18.53
CA GLY A 46 4.08 3.82 19.05
C GLY A 46 5.16 3.76 17.96
N TYR A 47 6.43 3.88 18.36
CA TYR A 47 7.56 3.90 17.41
C TYR A 47 7.67 2.60 16.60
N ALA A 48 7.38 1.45 17.22
CA ALA A 48 7.34 0.17 16.52
C ALA A 48 6.23 0.14 15.46
N GLY A 49 5.06 0.71 15.75
CA GLY A 49 3.96 0.79 14.78
C GLY A 49 4.22 1.77 13.65
N ALA A 50 4.82 2.92 13.95
CA ALA A 50 5.26 3.87 12.94
C ALA A 50 6.29 3.25 11.98
N LEU A 51 7.24 2.45 12.49
CA LEU A 51 8.22 1.74 11.68
C LEU A 51 7.55 0.70 10.75
N ASN A 52 6.58 -0.06 11.26
CA ASN A 52 5.81 -1.01 10.44
C ASN A 52 5.03 -0.30 9.34
N LEU A 53 4.35 0.79 9.68
CA LEU A 53 3.60 1.59 8.73
C LEU A 53 4.51 2.17 7.63
N LEU A 54 5.65 2.75 8.02
CA LEU A 54 6.65 3.25 7.09
C LEU A 54 7.12 2.14 6.13
N THR A 55 7.44 0.97 6.68
CA THR A 55 7.88 -0.19 5.89
C THR A 55 6.82 -0.62 4.88
N TRP A 56 5.56 -0.69 5.28
CA TRP A 56 4.47 -1.05 4.38
C TRP A 56 4.23 -0.01 3.29
N ILE A 57 4.31 1.28 3.62
CA ILE A 57 4.16 2.36 2.63
C ILE A 57 5.28 2.29 1.60
N VAL A 58 6.54 2.26 2.04
CA VAL A 58 7.71 2.27 1.14
C VAL A 58 7.71 1.06 0.21
N ASN A 59 7.49 -0.14 0.75
CA ASN A 59 7.43 -1.35 -0.08
C ASN A 59 6.28 -1.29 -1.10
N THR A 60 5.12 -0.74 -0.71
CA THR A 60 3.99 -0.60 -1.65
C THR A 60 4.31 0.38 -2.78
N VAL A 61 5.03 1.46 -2.49
CA VAL A 61 5.46 2.43 -3.51
C VAL A 61 6.51 1.80 -4.44
N LEU A 62 7.48 1.06 -3.90
CA LEU A 62 8.48 0.35 -4.70
C LEU A 62 7.84 -0.70 -5.60
N ASP A 63 6.90 -1.50 -5.08
CA ASP A 63 6.13 -2.49 -5.86
C ASP A 63 5.34 -1.82 -6.99
N GLU A 64 4.80 -0.62 -6.77
CA GLU A 64 4.08 0.15 -7.78
C GLU A 64 5.02 0.71 -8.86
N LEU A 65 6.17 1.23 -8.45
CA LEU A 65 7.20 1.71 -9.35
C LEU A 65 7.74 0.57 -10.22
N ASP A 66 7.97 -0.62 -9.67
CA ASP A 66 8.42 -1.80 -10.44
C ASP A 66 7.35 -2.29 -11.40
N ARG A 67 6.07 -2.25 -11.00
CA ARG A 67 4.95 -2.60 -11.89
C ARG A 67 4.84 -1.66 -13.08
N LYS A 68 5.17 -0.38 -12.89
CA LYS A 68 5.10 0.67 -13.92
C LYS A 68 6.43 0.87 -14.67
N ALA A 69 7.52 0.24 -14.21
CA ALA A 69 8.84 0.44 -14.78
C ALA A 69 8.92 -0.20 -16.18
N PRO A 70 9.43 0.53 -17.20
CA PRO A 70 9.82 -0.08 -18.46
C PRO A 70 11.06 -0.96 -18.27
N ASP A 71 11.29 -1.92 -19.18
CA ASP A 71 12.36 -2.94 -19.06
C ASP A 71 13.77 -2.38 -18.78
N TYR A 72 14.06 -1.16 -19.22
CA TYR A 72 15.36 -0.50 -19.02
C TYR A 72 15.50 0.21 -17.67
N ALA A 73 14.40 0.46 -16.95
CA ALA A 73 14.37 1.17 -15.66
C ALA A 73 14.05 0.21 -14.49
N LEU A 74 14.18 -1.09 -14.73
CA LEU A 74 14.03 -2.12 -13.71
C LEU A 74 15.35 -2.28 -12.95
N ASP A 75 15.54 -1.44 -11.95
CA ASP A 75 16.75 -1.41 -11.13
C ASP A 75 16.75 -2.49 -10.04
N ILE A 76 17.91 -3.09 -9.79
CA ILE A 76 18.12 -4.07 -8.70
C ILE A 76 18.29 -3.35 -7.35
N ILE A 77 18.77 -2.10 -7.35
CA ILE A 77 19.00 -1.28 -6.16
C ILE A 77 18.25 0.04 -6.35
N ARG A 78 17.51 0.46 -5.32
CA ARG A 78 16.82 1.77 -5.25
C ARG A 78 17.07 2.47 -3.93
#